data_AF-A0A971SUZ5-F1
#
_entry.id   AF-A0A971SUZ5-F1
#
_cell.length_a   1.000
_cell.length_b   1.000
_cell.length_c   1.000
_cell.angle_alpha   90.00
_cell.angle_beta   90.00
_cell.angle_gamma   90.00
#
_symmetry.space_group_name_H-M   'P 1'
#
loop_
_entity.id
_entity.type
_entity.pdbx_description
1 polymer ?
#
loop_
_entity_poly.entity_id
_entity_poly.type
_entity_poly.pdbx_seq_one_letter_code
_entity_poly.pdbx_strand_id
1 'polypeptide(L)'
;MERWQHPCRSVLQENITSLGDQTWEAIHREILLYAKRKGIEHGRKVRIDSTVVETDIHHPTDSTLLWDGIRVITRWLAEGKDLSPEPGYAFCDHTRGAKKRVMIILNAKKDAVRHTAYRELLGYAHRVAGYASDAASELFEFNGNTVPDMLAAKELAAKLTRAVGILKRVIDQTERRVIKGEKVPASEKIVSFFEEHTDIIVKGGRDTQYGHKVFLTGG
;
A
#
# COMPACT_ATOMS: atom_id res chain seq x y z
N MET A 1 30.49 -22.43 49.44
CA MET A 1 29.70 -22.50 48.20
C MET A 1 28.95 -21.18 48.06
N GLU A 2 29.47 -20.25 47.28
CA GLU A 2 28.78 -18.99 47.00
C GLU A 2 27.56 -19.26 46.12
N ARG A 3 26.38 -18.84 46.58
CA ARG A 3 25.16 -18.85 45.78
C ARG A 3 25.18 -17.62 44.88
N TRP A 4 25.31 -17.84 43.57
CA TRP A 4 25.13 -16.79 42.58
C TRP A 4 23.69 -16.26 42.66
N GLN A 5 23.53 -15.02 43.11
CA GLN A 5 22.28 -14.30 43.00
C GLN A 5 22.18 -13.73 41.57
N HIS A 6 21.13 -14.12 40.84
CA HIS A 6 20.84 -13.54 39.54
C HIS A 6 19.82 -12.41 39.69
N PRO A 7 20.04 -11.24 39.05
CA PRO A 7 19.06 -10.17 39.06
C PRO A 7 17.74 -10.64 38.43
N CYS A 8 16.61 -10.22 39.01
CA CYS A 8 15.30 -10.54 38.46
C CYS A 8 15.05 -9.75 37.16
N ARG A 9 14.11 -10.25 36.34
CA ARG A 9 13.82 -9.72 35.00
C ARG A 9 13.54 -8.20 34.98
N SER A 10 12.82 -7.68 35.97
CA SER A 10 12.49 -6.26 36.05
C SER A 10 13.73 -5.39 36.24
N VAL A 11 14.66 -5.81 37.09
CA VAL A 11 15.92 -5.09 37.35
C VAL A 11 16.81 -5.09 36.11
N LEU A 12 16.86 -6.20 35.37
CA LEU A 12 17.58 -6.25 34.09
C LEU A 12 16.95 -5.30 33.06
N GLN A 13 15.62 -5.32 32.94
CA GLN A 13 14.91 -4.46 31.99
C GLN A 13 15.13 -2.97 32.31
N GLU A 14 15.02 -2.57 33.57
CA GLU A 14 15.22 -1.20 34.04
C GLU A 14 16.62 -0.69 33.67
N ASN A 15 17.65 -1.48 33.96
CA ASN A 15 19.03 -1.15 33.61
C ASN A 15 19.22 -1.04 32.09
N ILE A 16 18.69 -1.98 31.31
CA ILE A 16 18.76 -1.96 29.84
C ILE A 16 18.07 -0.70 29.27
N THR A 17 16.89 -0.34 29.79
CA THR A 17 16.15 0.85 29.32
C THR A 17 16.78 2.17 29.74
N SER A 18 17.63 2.18 30.76
CA SER A 18 18.36 3.39 31.19
C SER A 18 19.51 3.78 30.24
N LEU A 19 19.92 2.86 29.36
CA LEU A 19 21.00 3.10 28.40
C LEU A 19 20.43 3.78 27.15
N GLY A 20 20.95 4.99 26.85
CA GLY A 20 20.65 5.69 25.60
C GLY A 20 21.44 5.14 24.42
N ASP A 21 21.04 5.53 23.21
CA ASP A 21 21.58 5.04 21.93
C ASP A 21 23.11 5.19 21.83
N GLN A 22 23.65 6.33 22.28
CA GLN A 22 25.08 6.62 22.28
C GLN A 22 25.87 5.64 23.16
N THR A 23 25.31 5.27 24.31
CA THR A 23 25.93 4.33 25.24
C THR A 23 25.91 2.91 24.67
N TRP A 24 24.80 2.52 24.04
CA TRP A 24 24.71 1.24 23.32
C TRP A 24 25.75 1.13 22.21
N GLU A 25 25.93 2.18 21.40
CA GLU A 25 26.93 2.21 20.35
C GLU A 25 28.36 2.06 20.93
N ALA A 26 28.66 2.77 22.01
CA ALA A 26 29.97 2.68 22.67
C ALA A 26 30.26 1.27 23.19
N ILE A 27 29.29 0.62 23.83
CA ILE A 27 29.40 -0.76 24.31
C ILE A 27 29.65 -1.73 23.14
N HIS A 28 28.84 -1.65 22.07
CA HIS A 28 29.03 -2.49 20.88
C HIS A 28 30.40 -2.27 20.24
N ARG A 29 30.85 -1.02 20.15
CA ARG A 29 32.17 -0.70 19.59
C ARG A 29 33.29 -1.35 20.39
N GLU A 30 33.22 -1.32 21.72
CA GLU A 30 34.24 -1.94 22.57
C GLU A 30 34.22 -3.48 22.46
N ILE A 31 33.05 -4.10 22.37
CA ILE A 31 32.91 -5.55 22.14
C ILE A 31 33.57 -5.94 20.81
N LEU A 32 33.30 -5.20 19.73
CA LEU A 32 33.89 -5.45 18.41
C LEU A 32 35.41 -5.26 18.42
N LEU A 33 35.91 -4.20 19.08
CA LEU A 33 37.34 -3.96 19.24
C LEU A 33 38.02 -5.07 20.06
N TYR A 34 37.37 -5.54 21.12
CA TYR A 34 37.85 -6.67 21.91
C TYR A 34 37.92 -7.95 21.07
N ALA A 35 36.85 -8.28 20.33
CA ALA A 35 36.81 -9.44 19.44
C ALA A 35 37.92 -9.39 18.38
N LYS A 36 38.16 -8.20 17.80
CA LYS A 36 39.27 -7.95 16.87
C LYS A 36 40.63 -8.20 17.51
N ARG A 37 40.87 -7.67 18.72
CA ARG A 37 42.13 -7.86 19.46
C ARG A 37 42.39 -9.34 19.80
N LYS A 38 41.33 -10.11 20.08
CA LYS A 38 41.42 -11.55 20.38
C LYS A 38 41.43 -12.45 19.14
N GLY A 39 41.32 -11.88 17.94
CA GLY A 39 41.25 -12.64 16.69
C GLY A 39 39.98 -13.49 16.55
N ILE A 40 38.92 -13.17 17.30
CA ILE A 40 37.64 -13.90 17.27
C ILE A 40 36.81 -13.49 16.06
N GLU A 41 36.77 -12.19 15.74
CA GLU A 41 36.09 -11.64 14.57
C GLU A 41 36.98 -10.57 13.92
N HIS A 42 37.08 -10.59 12.60
CA HIS A 42 37.94 -9.69 11.83
C HIS A 42 37.16 -8.53 11.18
N GLY A 43 35.83 -8.54 11.27
CA GLY A 43 34.94 -7.51 10.72
C GLY A 43 34.88 -7.52 9.20
N ARG A 44 35.24 -8.64 8.56
CA ARG A 44 35.25 -8.78 7.09
C ARG A 44 33.91 -9.22 6.52
N LYS A 45 33.00 -9.69 7.38
CA LYS A 45 31.66 -10.14 7.02
C LYS A 45 30.69 -9.52 8.01
N VAL A 46 29.62 -8.96 7.48
CA VAL A 46 28.49 -8.46 8.30
C VAL A 46 27.31 -9.36 7.99
N ARG A 47 26.65 -9.85 9.04
CA ARG A 47 25.38 -10.54 8.91
C ARG A 47 24.27 -9.49 8.89
N ILE A 48 23.48 -9.51 7.83
CA ILE A 48 22.34 -8.62 7.65
C ILE A 48 21.10 -9.50 7.65
N ASP A 49 20.22 -9.32 8.63
CA ASP A 49 18.89 -9.94 8.59
C ASP A 49 17.91 -8.99 7.92
N SER A 50 17.24 -9.49 6.89
CA SER A 50 16.17 -8.73 6.24
C SER A 50 14.86 -9.04 6.93
N THR A 51 14.16 -8.05 7.46
CA THR A 51 12.78 -8.21 7.92
C THR A 51 11.83 -7.44 7.01
N VAL A 52 10.57 -7.88 6.94
CA VAL A 52 9.53 -7.12 6.26
C VAL A 52 8.78 -6.33 7.31
N VAL A 53 8.70 -5.03 7.12
CA VAL A 53 7.76 -4.17 7.85
C VAL A 53 6.50 -4.12 7.02
N GLU A 54 5.40 -4.66 7.57
CA GLU A 54 4.12 -4.69 6.88
C GLU A 54 3.61 -3.26 6.66
N THR A 55 3.11 -3.02 5.46
CA THR A 55 2.33 -1.81 5.16
C THR A 55 0.92 -1.97 5.72
N ASP A 56 0.29 -0.87 6.15
CA ASP A 56 -1.11 -0.86 6.62
C ASP A 56 -2.11 -1.03 5.45
N ILE A 57 -2.07 -2.20 4.83
CA ILE A 57 -2.99 -2.59 3.75
C ILE A 57 -3.68 -3.91 4.07
N HIS A 58 -4.95 -4.00 3.68
CA HIS A 58 -5.64 -5.28 3.67
C HIS A 58 -5.10 -6.18 2.55
N HIS A 59 -5.25 -7.49 2.71
CA HIS A 59 -4.79 -8.46 1.72
C HIS A 59 -5.34 -8.12 0.32
N PRO A 60 -4.47 -7.76 -0.64
CA PRO A 60 -4.91 -7.20 -1.91
C PRO A 60 -5.38 -8.29 -2.85
N THR A 61 -6.65 -8.21 -3.24
CA THR A 61 -7.21 -8.98 -4.36
C THR A 61 -7.57 -8.03 -5.50
N ASP A 62 -7.57 -8.53 -6.73
CA ASP A 62 -7.94 -7.68 -7.89
C ASP A 62 -9.34 -7.06 -7.70
N SER A 63 -10.29 -7.81 -7.12
CA SER A 63 -11.63 -7.30 -6.82
C SER A 63 -11.66 -6.21 -5.74
N THR A 64 -10.82 -6.30 -4.70
CA THR A 64 -10.75 -5.28 -3.64
C THR A 64 -10.05 -4.02 -4.13
N LEU A 65 -8.98 -4.15 -4.92
CA LEU A 65 -8.28 -3.00 -5.52
C LEU A 65 -9.18 -2.21 -6.49
N LEU A 66 -9.93 -2.90 -7.36
CA LEU A 66 -10.91 -2.25 -8.24
C LEU A 66 -11.99 -1.53 -7.43
N TRP A 67 -12.44 -2.14 -6.32
CA TRP A 67 -13.44 -1.56 -5.46
C TRP A 67 -12.97 -0.30 -4.75
N ASP A 68 -11.76 -0.32 -4.19
CA ASP A 68 -11.19 0.85 -3.53
C ASP A 68 -11.01 2.01 -4.50
N GLY A 69 -10.52 1.74 -5.71
CA GLY A 69 -10.42 2.76 -6.75
C GLY A 69 -11.77 3.36 -7.12
N ILE A 70 -12.79 2.53 -7.37
CA ILE A 70 -14.15 3.00 -7.65
C ILE A 70 -14.69 3.86 -6.50
N ARG A 71 -14.57 3.39 -5.26
CA ARG A 71 -15.11 4.08 -4.08
C ARG A 71 -14.46 5.44 -3.85
N VAL A 72 -13.13 5.51 -3.93
CA VAL A 72 -12.38 6.75 -3.68
C VAL A 72 -12.65 7.78 -4.75
N ILE A 73 -12.61 7.35 -6.02
CA ILE A 73 -12.86 8.24 -7.15
C ILE A 73 -14.29 8.78 -7.10
N THR A 74 -15.29 7.94 -6.88
CA THR A 74 -16.69 8.40 -6.77
C THR A 74 -16.86 9.41 -5.63
N ARG A 75 -16.18 9.22 -4.49
CA ARG A 75 -16.21 10.19 -3.39
C ARG A 75 -15.62 11.54 -3.81
N TRP A 76 -14.46 11.55 -4.47
CA TRP A 76 -13.85 12.81 -4.93
C TRP A 76 -14.64 13.49 -6.05
N LEU A 77 -15.30 12.71 -6.91
CA LEU A 77 -16.25 13.24 -7.89
C LEU A 77 -17.44 13.91 -7.20
N ALA A 78 -17.92 13.38 -6.08
CA ALA A 78 -18.95 14.02 -5.28
C ALA A 78 -18.43 15.30 -4.58
N GLU A 79 -17.24 15.24 -3.96
CA GLU A 79 -16.62 16.42 -3.33
C GLU A 79 -16.42 17.58 -4.30
N GLY A 80 -16.05 17.31 -5.56
CA GLY A 80 -15.91 18.37 -6.56
C GLY A 80 -17.24 19.04 -6.93
N LYS A 81 -18.38 18.37 -6.73
CA LYS A 81 -19.71 18.99 -6.92
C LYS A 81 -20.09 19.99 -5.84
N ASP A 82 -19.40 19.99 -4.71
CA ASP A 82 -19.62 20.96 -3.63
C ASP A 82 -18.90 22.31 -3.90
N LEU A 83 -18.12 22.40 -4.98
CA LEU A 83 -17.43 23.64 -5.37
C LEU A 83 -18.38 24.69 -5.95
N SER A 84 -17.99 25.95 -5.87
CA SER A 84 -18.77 27.10 -6.35
C SER A 84 -18.02 27.89 -7.44
N PRO A 85 -18.58 28.04 -8.67
CA PRO A 85 -19.83 27.44 -9.14
C PRO A 85 -19.74 25.90 -9.27
N GLU A 86 -20.87 25.20 -9.30
CA GLU A 86 -20.85 23.73 -9.46
C GLU A 86 -20.18 23.35 -10.80
N PRO A 87 -19.15 22.49 -10.82
CA PRO A 87 -18.56 21.99 -12.04
C PRO A 87 -19.58 21.22 -12.91
N GLY A 88 -19.47 21.33 -14.23
CA GLY A 88 -20.36 20.73 -15.23
C GLY A 88 -20.14 19.24 -15.50
N TYR A 89 -19.07 18.61 -15.00
CA TYR A 89 -18.83 17.19 -15.27
C TYR A 89 -19.95 16.28 -14.75
N ALA A 90 -20.22 15.20 -15.48
CA ALA A 90 -21.24 14.23 -15.12
C ALA A 90 -20.62 12.94 -14.59
N PHE A 91 -21.23 12.35 -13.56
CA PHE A 91 -20.89 11.01 -13.09
C PHE A 91 -22.10 10.30 -12.51
N CYS A 92 -22.00 8.98 -12.37
CA CYS A 92 -22.99 8.16 -11.70
C CYS A 92 -22.34 7.35 -10.58
N ASP A 93 -23.02 7.24 -9.45
CA ASP A 93 -22.56 6.41 -8.35
C ASP A 93 -22.75 4.91 -8.68
N HIS A 94 -21.62 4.23 -8.93
CA HIS A 94 -21.55 2.80 -9.17
C HIS A 94 -21.11 1.99 -7.95
N THR A 95 -20.97 2.64 -6.79
CA THR A 95 -20.37 2.04 -5.59
C THR A 95 -21.14 0.80 -5.13
N ARG A 96 -22.46 0.91 -5.00
CA ARG A 96 -23.33 -0.21 -4.61
C ARG A 96 -23.24 -1.39 -5.58
N GLY A 97 -23.20 -1.11 -6.88
CA GLY A 97 -23.10 -2.13 -7.93
C GLY A 97 -21.77 -2.86 -7.89
N ALA A 98 -20.67 -2.11 -7.79
CA ALA A 98 -19.32 -2.66 -7.68
C ALA A 98 -19.14 -3.49 -6.41
N LYS A 99 -19.55 -3.00 -5.24
CA LYS A 99 -19.49 -3.75 -3.97
C LYS A 99 -20.25 -5.08 -4.07
N LYS A 100 -21.42 -5.10 -4.71
CA LYS A 100 -22.18 -6.34 -4.94
C LYS A 100 -21.37 -7.35 -5.77
N ARG A 101 -20.61 -6.91 -6.78
CA ARG A 101 -19.78 -7.82 -7.60
C ARG A 101 -18.58 -8.35 -6.84
N VAL A 102 -17.95 -7.52 -6.01
CA VAL A 102 -16.88 -7.97 -5.09
C VAL A 102 -17.39 -9.09 -4.20
N MET A 103 -18.56 -8.93 -3.58
CA MET A 103 -19.13 -9.96 -2.71
C MET A 103 -19.47 -11.25 -3.48
N ILE A 104 -19.92 -11.14 -4.73
CA ILE A 104 -20.14 -12.33 -5.58
C ILE A 104 -18.81 -13.03 -5.87
N ILE A 105 -17.75 -12.28 -6.21
CA ILE A 105 -16.42 -12.83 -6.51
C ILE A 105 -15.86 -13.61 -5.31
N LEU A 106 -15.95 -13.03 -4.10
CA LEU A 106 -15.46 -13.65 -2.87
C LEU A 106 -16.20 -14.94 -2.51
N ASN A 107 -17.51 -15.00 -2.79
CA ASN A 107 -18.36 -16.15 -2.45
C ASN A 107 -18.58 -17.13 -3.62
N ALA A 108 -18.03 -16.86 -4.80
CA ALA A 108 -18.25 -17.69 -5.98
C ALA A 108 -17.60 -19.07 -5.83
N LYS A 109 -18.40 -20.12 -5.92
CA LYS A 109 -17.93 -21.52 -5.94
C LYS A 109 -17.48 -21.99 -7.33
N LYS A 110 -18.01 -21.37 -8.39
CA LYS A 110 -17.72 -21.72 -9.79
C LYS A 110 -16.99 -20.58 -10.49
N ASP A 111 -15.97 -20.91 -11.27
CA ASP A 111 -15.15 -19.94 -11.99
C ASP A 111 -15.94 -19.15 -13.02
N ALA A 112 -16.89 -19.76 -13.72
CA ALA A 112 -17.75 -19.05 -14.67
C ALA A 112 -18.52 -17.89 -14.02
N VAL A 113 -19.05 -18.09 -12.80
CA VAL A 113 -19.75 -17.03 -12.04
C VAL A 113 -18.76 -15.93 -11.63
N ARG A 114 -17.57 -16.32 -11.19
CA ARG A 114 -16.51 -15.39 -10.80
C ARG A 114 -16.07 -14.52 -11.98
N HIS A 115 -15.83 -15.11 -13.15
CA HIS A 115 -15.43 -14.40 -14.37
C HIS A 115 -16.50 -13.42 -14.85
N THR A 116 -17.78 -13.82 -14.82
CA THR A 116 -18.88 -12.91 -15.17
C THR A 116 -18.92 -11.70 -14.23
N ALA A 117 -18.81 -11.92 -12.92
CA ALA A 117 -18.79 -10.83 -11.94
C ALA A 117 -17.57 -9.92 -12.11
N TYR A 118 -16.40 -10.47 -12.47
CA TYR A 118 -15.21 -9.67 -12.80
C TYR A 118 -15.41 -8.80 -14.04
N ARG A 119 -16.02 -9.32 -15.11
CA ARG A 119 -16.32 -8.52 -16.32
C ARG A 119 -17.23 -7.34 -16.00
N GLU A 120 -18.26 -7.55 -15.18
CA GLU A 120 -19.15 -6.47 -14.74
C GLU A 120 -18.42 -5.46 -13.86
N LEU A 121 -17.55 -5.92 -12.94
CA LEU A 121 -16.76 -5.05 -12.07
C LEU A 121 -15.78 -4.19 -12.89
N LEU A 122 -15.11 -4.78 -13.87
CA LEU A 122 -14.26 -4.07 -14.83
C LEU A 122 -15.06 -3.02 -15.61
N GLY A 123 -16.29 -3.34 -16.02
CA GLY A 123 -17.18 -2.37 -16.67
C GLY A 123 -17.56 -1.18 -15.79
N TYR A 124 -17.66 -1.36 -14.46
CA TYR A 124 -17.80 -0.22 -13.54
C TYR A 124 -16.50 0.57 -13.44
N ALA A 125 -15.35 -0.09 -13.30
CA ALA A 125 -14.05 0.55 -13.16
C ALA A 125 -13.72 1.43 -14.38
N HIS A 126 -13.96 0.94 -15.60
CA HIS A 126 -13.77 1.73 -16.83
C HIS A 126 -14.63 2.99 -16.87
N ARG A 127 -15.92 2.88 -16.52
CA ARG A 127 -16.82 4.05 -16.48
C ARG A 127 -16.36 5.09 -15.48
N VAL A 128 -16.00 4.65 -14.27
CA VAL A 128 -15.52 5.55 -13.21
C VAL A 128 -14.18 6.21 -13.58
N ALA A 129 -13.27 5.47 -14.24
CA ALA A 129 -12.05 6.05 -14.79
C ALA A 129 -12.32 7.10 -15.87
N GLY A 130 -13.35 6.89 -16.71
CA GLY A 130 -13.83 7.87 -17.68
C GLY A 130 -14.31 9.15 -17.00
N TYR A 131 -15.29 9.03 -16.09
CA TYR A 131 -15.84 10.17 -15.32
C TYR A 131 -14.74 10.98 -14.63
N ALA A 132 -13.77 10.30 -14.02
CA ALA A 132 -12.66 10.96 -13.35
C ALA A 132 -11.68 11.64 -14.30
N SER A 133 -11.48 11.11 -15.51
CA SER A 133 -10.64 11.76 -16.52
C SER A 133 -11.29 13.06 -17.02
N ASP A 134 -12.60 13.01 -17.27
CA ASP A 134 -13.37 14.17 -17.72
C ASP A 134 -13.42 15.25 -16.62
N ALA A 135 -13.75 14.84 -15.39
CA ALA A 135 -13.79 15.73 -14.23
C ALA A 135 -12.41 16.33 -13.91
N ALA A 136 -11.32 15.56 -14.00
CA ALA A 136 -9.98 16.10 -13.75
C ALA A 136 -9.58 17.16 -14.77
N SER A 137 -9.93 16.96 -16.05
CA SER A 137 -9.64 17.93 -17.10
C SER A 137 -10.40 19.24 -16.86
N GLU A 138 -11.68 19.14 -16.49
CA GLU A 138 -12.52 20.30 -16.20
C GLU A 138 -12.08 21.03 -14.92
N LEU A 139 -11.81 20.30 -13.84
CA LEU A 139 -11.37 20.85 -12.54
C LEU A 139 -10.01 21.55 -12.62
N PHE A 140 -9.16 21.15 -13.57
CA PHE A 140 -7.87 21.80 -13.80
C PHE A 140 -8.03 23.23 -14.34
N GLU A 141 -9.02 23.44 -15.21
CA GLU A 141 -9.34 24.73 -15.83
C GLU A 141 -10.44 25.51 -15.07
N PHE A 142 -10.87 24.98 -13.93
CA PHE A 142 -11.99 25.52 -13.18
C PHE A 142 -11.70 26.90 -12.59
N ASN A 143 -12.57 27.87 -12.92
CA ASN A 143 -12.55 29.22 -12.37
C ASN A 143 -13.65 29.33 -11.31
N GLY A 144 -13.25 29.15 -10.05
CA GLY A 144 -14.12 29.29 -8.88
C GLY A 144 -14.56 30.72 -8.61
N ASN A 145 -15.57 30.88 -7.77
CA ASN A 145 -15.99 32.18 -7.24
C ASN A 145 -14.98 32.72 -6.20
N THR A 146 -14.26 31.83 -5.53
CA THR A 146 -13.28 32.17 -4.49
C THR A 146 -11.93 31.49 -4.74
N VAL A 147 -10.86 32.06 -4.15
CA VAL A 147 -9.51 31.47 -4.21
C VAL A 147 -9.46 30.07 -3.57
N PRO A 148 -10.11 29.81 -2.41
CA PRO A 148 -10.22 28.45 -1.86
C PRO A 148 -10.83 27.44 -2.84
N ASP A 149 -11.90 27.80 -3.55
CA ASP A 149 -12.56 26.91 -4.51
C ASP A 149 -11.62 26.55 -5.67
N MET A 150 -10.89 27.54 -6.20
CA MET A 150 -9.91 27.30 -7.27
C MET A 150 -8.76 26.38 -6.82
N LEU A 151 -8.29 26.55 -5.58
CA LEU A 151 -7.22 25.72 -5.04
C LEU A 151 -7.71 24.29 -4.80
N ALA A 152 -8.90 24.13 -4.22
CA ALA A 152 -9.53 22.84 -3.98
C ALA A 152 -9.80 22.09 -5.31
N ALA A 153 -10.26 22.80 -6.35
CA ALA A 153 -10.44 22.23 -7.68
C ALA A 153 -9.14 21.68 -8.27
N LYS A 154 -8.04 22.45 -8.21
CA LYS A 154 -6.73 22.00 -8.69
C LYS A 154 -6.19 20.81 -7.91
N GLU A 155 -6.39 20.80 -6.59
CA GLU A 155 -6.00 19.67 -5.75
C GLU A 155 -6.80 18.40 -6.11
N LEU A 156 -8.12 18.53 -6.27
CA LEU A 156 -9.00 17.44 -6.69
C LEU A 156 -8.64 16.93 -8.09
N ALA A 157 -8.37 17.83 -9.04
CA ALA A 157 -7.91 17.46 -10.38
C ALA A 157 -6.64 16.59 -10.29
N ALA A 158 -5.63 17.03 -9.52
CA ALA A 158 -4.39 16.27 -9.34
C ALA A 158 -4.63 14.90 -8.67
N LYS A 159 -5.51 14.83 -7.66
CA LYS A 159 -5.90 13.56 -7.01
C LYS A 159 -6.57 12.61 -8.00
N LEU A 160 -7.54 13.10 -8.77
CA LEU A 160 -8.27 12.31 -9.77
C LEU A 160 -7.35 11.82 -10.88
N THR A 161 -6.46 12.68 -11.43
CA THR A 161 -5.48 12.28 -12.45
C THR A 161 -4.60 11.14 -11.96
N ARG A 162 -4.05 11.23 -10.74
CA ARG A 162 -3.25 10.15 -10.16
C ARG A 162 -4.06 8.87 -9.98
N ALA A 163 -5.25 8.97 -9.37
CA ALA A 163 -6.13 7.83 -9.15
C ALA A 163 -6.58 7.13 -10.45
N VAL A 164 -6.81 7.88 -11.53
CA VAL A 164 -7.10 7.31 -12.84
C VAL A 164 -5.92 6.48 -13.35
N GLY A 165 -4.69 6.97 -13.20
CA GLY A 165 -3.48 6.23 -13.56
C GLY A 165 -3.36 4.90 -12.82
N ILE A 166 -3.55 4.93 -11.50
CA ILE A 166 -3.56 3.73 -10.65
C ILE A 166 -4.69 2.78 -11.07
N LEU A 167 -5.93 3.27 -11.20
CA LEU A 167 -7.08 2.45 -11.53
C LEU A 167 -6.92 1.78 -12.91
N LYS A 168 -6.37 2.47 -13.91
CA LYS A 168 -6.07 1.90 -15.23
C LYS A 168 -5.07 0.74 -15.14
N ARG A 169 -4.03 0.86 -14.32
CA ARG A 169 -3.08 -0.23 -14.07
C ARG A 169 -3.72 -1.41 -13.35
N VAL A 170 -4.61 -1.15 -12.37
CA VAL A 170 -5.38 -2.22 -11.70
C VAL A 170 -6.32 -2.93 -12.67
N ILE A 171 -6.98 -2.19 -13.57
CA ILE A 171 -7.80 -2.74 -14.64
C ILE A 171 -6.96 -3.66 -15.53
N ASP A 172 -5.84 -3.19 -16.06
CA ASP A 172 -4.95 -3.99 -16.92
C ASP A 172 -4.47 -5.26 -16.21
N GLN A 173 -3.99 -5.13 -14.97
CA GLN A 173 -3.57 -6.26 -14.14
C GLN A 173 -4.71 -7.28 -13.99
N THR A 174 -5.92 -6.81 -13.70
CA THR A 174 -7.09 -7.68 -13.48
C THR A 174 -7.47 -8.40 -14.78
N GLU A 175 -7.49 -7.70 -15.90
CA GLU A 175 -7.79 -8.30 -17.21
C GLU A 175 -6.76 -9.36 -17.58
N ARG A 176 -5.48 -9.05 -17.45
CA ARG A 176 -4.39 -9.99 -17.75
C ARG A 176 -4.47 -11.22 -16.86
N ARG A 177 -4.58 -11.05 -15.54
CA ARG A 177 -4.53 -12.16 -14.59
C ARG A 177 -5.80 -12.99 -14.54
N VAL A 178 -6.95 -12.33 -14.51
CA VAL A 178 -8.24 -12.98 -14.25
C VAL A 178 -8.95 -13.36 -15.54
N ILE A 179 -8.93 -12.49 -16.56
CA ILE A 179 -9.65 -12.75 -17.81
C ILE A 179 -8.80 -13.55 -18.79
N LYS A 180 -7.53 -13.18 -18.95
CA LYS A 180 -6.60 -13.82 -19.91
C LYS A 180 -5.77 -14.96 -19.29
N GLY A 181 -5.71 -15.06 -17.97
CA GLY A 181 -4.93 -16.09 -17.26
C GLY A 181 -3.40 -15.88 -17.32
N GLU A 182 -2.95 -14.67 -17.64
CA GLU A 182 -1.54 -14.31 -17.75
C GLU A 182 -0.88 -14.16 -16.37
N LYS A 183 0.42 -14.43 -16.30
CA LYS A 183 1.25 -14.11 -15.12
C LYS A 183 1.78 -12.69 -15.26
N VAL A 184 1.34 -11.79 -14.38
CA VAL A 184 1.90 -10.44 -14.25
C VAL A 184 3.09 -10.48 -13.28
N PRO A 185 4.29 -9.99 -13.67
CA PRO A 185 5.45 -9.89 -12.79
C PRO A 185 5.16 -9.12 -11.50
N ALA A 186 5.80 -9.49 -10.39
CA ALA A 186 5.57 -8.83 -9.10
C ALA A 186 5.86 -7.32 -9.13
N SER A 187 6.84 -6.89 -9.93
CA SER A 187 7.20 -5.48 -10.13
C SER A 187 6.14 -4.66 -10.88
N GLU A 188 5.26 -5.31 -11.64
CA GLU A 188 4.18 -4.64 -12.38
C GLU A 188 2.89 -4.55 -11.56
N LYS A 189 2.77 -5.36 -10.49
CA LYS A 189 1.55 -5.47 -9.71
C LYS A 189 1.33 -4.25 -8.83
N ILE A 190 0.09 -3.77 -8.81
CA ILE A 190 -0.41 -2.85 -7.81
C ILE A 190 -1.03 -3.66 -6.68
N VAL A 191 -0.62 -3.33 -5.46
CA VAL A 191 -1.11 -4.00 -4.24
C VAL A 191 -1.74 -3.04 -3.24
N SER A 192 -1.71 -1.74 -3.52
CA SER A 192 -2.47 -0.75 -2.78
C SER A 192 -2.87 0.39 -3.71
N PHE A 193 -4.10 0.87 -3.54
CA PHE A 193 -4.58 2.08 -4.22
C PHE A 193 -4.05 3.37 -3.54
N PHE A 194 -3.60 3.27 -2.29
CA PHE A 194 -3.17 4.40 -1.47
C PHE A 194 -1.66 4.44 -1.21
N GLU A 195 -1.00 3.28 -1.31
CA GLU A 195 0.43 3.13 -1.05
C GLU A 195 1.13 2.50 -2.26
N GLU A 196 1.38 3.32 -3.29
CA GLU A 196 2.02 2.89 -4.55
C GLU A 196 3.42 2.25 -4.36
N HIS A 197 4.07 2.51 -3.23
CA HIS A 197 5.41 2.01 -2.90
C HIS A 197 5.42 0.65 -2.20
N THR A 198 4.26 0.05 -1.92
CA THR A 198 4.20 -1.23 -1.20
C THR A 198 4.86 -2.34 -2.02
N ASP A 199 5.89 -3.00 -1.47
CA ASP A 199 6.58 -4.09 -2.15
C ASP A 199 5.86 -5.43 -1.90
N ILE A 200 5.87 -6.30 -2.92
CA ILE A 200 5.49 -7.72 -2.78
C ILE A 200 6.75 -8.51 -2.44
N ILE A 201 6.80 -9.06 -1.23
CA ILE A 201 7.98 -9.76 -0.73
C ILE A 201 7.62 -11.22 -0.45
N VAL A 202 8.31 -12.14 -1.14
CA VAL A 202 8.26 -13.59 -0.88
C VAL A 202 9.62 -14.02 -0.37
N LYS A 203 9.70 -14.47 0.89
CA LYS A 203 10.95 -14.91 1.54
C LYS A 203 10.94 -16.43 1.74
N GLY A 204 11.59 -17.17 0.84
CA GLY A 204 11.64 -18.63 0.88
C GLY A 204 10.27 -19.29 0.58
N GLY A 205 9.94 -20.37 1.27
CA GLY A 205 8.63 -21.07 1.15
C GLY A 205 7.51 -20.50 2.02
N ARG A 206 7.58 -19.24 2.42
CA ARG A 206 6.60 -18.57 3.30
C ARG A 206 5.49 -17.89 2.51
N ASP A 207 4.43 -17.51 3.21
CA ASP A 207 3.33 -16.71 2.67
C ASP A 207 3.84 -15.36 2.12
N THR A 208 3.10 -14.82 1.15
CA THR A 208 3.42 -13.52 0.53
C THR A 208 3.18 -12.39 1.51
N GLN A 209 4.20 -11.55 1.76
CA GLN A 209 4.12 -10.37 2.63
C GLN A 209 4.06 -9.11 1.78
N TYR A 210 3.33 -8.10 2.25
CA TYR A 210 3.21 -6.79 1.59
C TYR A 210 3.73 -5.71 2.53
N GLY A 211 4.72 -4.94 2.08
CA GLY A 211 5.40 -4.00 2.94
C GLY A 211 6.73 -3.55 2.41
N HIS A 212 7.63 -3.12 3.28
CA HIS A 212 9.00 -2.73 2.91
C HIS A 212 10.03 -3.69 3.49
N LYS A 213 11.04 -4.02 2.67
CA LYS A 213 12.18 -4.81 3.13
C LYS A 213 13.16 -3.90 3.88
N VAL A 214 13.28 -4.12 5.19
CA VAL A 214 14.25 -3.42 6.02
C VAL A 214 15.40 -4.37 6.33
N PHE A 215 16.62 -3.86 6.22
CA PHE A 215 17.84 -4.60 6.51
C PHE A 215 18.35 -4.18 7.89
N LEU A 216 18.29 -5.11 8.83
CA LEU A 216 18.85 -4.94 10.16
C LEU A 216 20.21 -5.63 10.19
N THR A 217 21.24 -4.87 10.51
CA THR A 217 22.57 -5.45 10.77
C THR A 217 22.60 -5.92 12.22
N GLY A 218 22.88 -7.19 12.42
CA GLY A 218 22.95 -7.80 13.75
C GLY A 218 24.17 -8.71 13.81
N GLY A 219 25.14 -8.32 14.64
CA GLY A 219 26.43 -8.98 14.80
C GLY A 219 27.51 -8.02 15.25
#